data_AF-A0A8C5G0I9-F1
#
_entry.id   AF-A0A8C5G0I9-F1
#
_cell.length_a   1.000
_cell.length_b   1.000
_cell.length_c   1.000
_cell.angle_alpha   90.00
_cell.angle_beta   90.00
_cell.angle_gamma   90.00
#
_symmetry.space_group_name_H-M   'P 1'
#
loop_
_entity.id
_entity.type
_entity.pdbx_description
1 polymer ?
#
loop_
_entity_poly.entity_id
_entity_poly.type
_entity_poly.pdbx_seq_one_letter_code
_entity_poly.pdbx_strand_id
1 'polypeptide(L)'
;MSQPSTNSWITVQTNPSLEDSMTHLLFYSTVFLGRCFYIVGGVLSWTDPSNRVWRYNLVTHTWQEMSPMQESRALMSVTVLKGYIYAMGGYRDDDGTLLRTAERYQPNINQWTFIASMNEERKNASCTTLNNKIYICGGWSNRALNTAEYYNPDTNQWTLITPMGTPQRRNASCTTLNNKIYICGGWSNRVLNTAEYYNPDTNQWTLITPMGTPRYRLGFMSQLRWDGFNQPGST
;
A
#
# COMPACT_ATOMS: atom_id res chain seq x y z
N MET A 1 8.53 -15.64 5.28
CA MET A 1 8.86 -14.55 6.23
C MET A 1 10.33 -14.70 6.62
N SER A 2 11.12 -13.62 6.65
CA SER A 2 12.53 -13.70 7.06
C SER A 2 12.65 -13.61 8.59
N GLN A 3 13.47 -14.47 9.19
CA GLN A 3 13.87 -14.35 10.59
C GLN A 3 15.19 -13.55 10.69
N PRO A 4 15.20 -12.36 11.31
CA PRO A 4 16.41 -11.54 11.39
C PRO A 4 17.56 -12.18 12.17
N SER A 5 17.28 -13.08 13.11
CA SER A 5 18.28 -13.71 13.98
C SER A 5 19.01 -14.90 13.34
N THR A 6 18.39 -15.55 12.35
CA THR A 6 18.90 -16.80 11.75
C THR A 6 19.23 -16.65 10.26
N ASN A 7 18.88 -15.50 9.67
CA ASN A 7 18.97 -15.25 8.23
C ASN A 7 18.32 -16.36 7.39
N SER A 8 17.30 -17.02 7.95
CA SER A 8 16.58 -18.13 7.32
C SER A 8 15.20 -17.69 6.85
N TRP A 9 14.71 -18.37 5.82
CA TRP A 9 13.38 -18.16 5.27
C TRP A 9 12.44 -19.22 5.82
N ILE A 10 11.33 -18.78 6.42
CA ILE A 10 10.21 -19.68 6.73
C ILE A 10 9.24 -19.66 5.55
N THR A 11 9.02 -20.83 4.97
CA THR A 11 7.91 -21.11 4.06
C THR A 11 6.63 -21.18 4.88
N VAL A 12 5.72 -20.24 4.63
CA VAL A 12 4.36 -20.30 5.16
C VAL A 12 3.55 -21.16 4.19
N GLN A 13 2.69 -22.05 4.70
CA GLN A 13 1.87 -22.93 3.87
C GLN A 13 1.11 -22.13 2.80
N THR A 14 1.16 -22.66 1.57
CA THR A 14 0.39 -22.15 0.42
C THR A 14 -1.10 -22.20 0.75
N ASN A 15 -1.87 -21.22 0.26
CA ASN A 15 -3.31 -21.23 0.45
C ASN A 15 -3.90 -22.35 -0.42
N PRO A 16 -4.48 -23.43 0.14
CA PRO A 16 -4.94 -24.58 -0.64
C PRO A 16 -6.04 -24.21 -1.65
N SER A 17 -6.84 -23.19 -1.36
CA SER A 17 -7.90 -22.71 -2.27
C SER A 17 -7.39 -21.81 -3.41
N LEU A 18 -6.09 -21.50 -3.44
CA LEU A 18 -5.42 -20.86 -4.59
C LEU A 18 -4.70 -21.88 -5.49
N GLU A 19 -4.64 -23.16 -5.10
CA GLU A 19 -3.96 -24.22 -5.89
C GLU A 19 -4.85 -24.82 -6.99
N ASP A 20 -6.18 -24.68 -6.90
CA ASP A 20 -7.12 -25.48 -7.70
C ASP A 20 -7.51 -24.86 -9.06
N SER A 21 -6.76 -23.87 -9.53
CA SER A 21 -6.87 -23.40 -10.92
C SER A 21 -5.53 -22.82 -11.36
N MET A 22 -5.24 -22.81 -12.66
CA MET A 22 -4.07 -22.15 -13.23
C MET A 22 -4.10 -20.60 -13.07
N THR A 23 -4.30 -20.10 -11.85
CA THR A 23 -4.41 -18.69 -11.49
C THR A 23 -3.16 -18.27 -10.72
N HIS A 24 -2.20 -17.70 -11.44
CA HIS A 24 -1.11 -16.97 -10.78
C HIS A 24 -1.68 -15.66 -10.23
N LEU A 25 -1.94 -15.57 -8.92
CA LEU A 25 -2.28 -14.30 -8.29
C LEU A 25 -1.06 -13.35 -8.36
N LEU A 26 -1.15 -12.32 -9.20
CA LEU A 26 -0.08 -11.33 -9.40
C LEU A 26 -0.54 -9.94 -8.93
N PHE A 27 0.41 -9.08 -8.59
CA PHE A 27 0.16 -7.67 -8.26
C PHE A 27 -0.84 -7.40 -7.13
N TYR A 28 -1.04 -8.38 -6.25
CA TYR A 28 -1.81 -8.22 -5.03
C TYR A 28 -1.07 -7.30 -4.06
N SER A 29 -1.84 -6.56 -3.27
CA SER A 29 -1.28 -5.76 -2.19
C SER A 29 -1.32 -6.55 -0.89
N THR A 30 -0.29 -6.37 -0.06
CA THR A 30 -0.22 -7.02 1.25
C THR A 30 -0.14 -5.99 2.37
N VAL A 31 -0.86 -6.25 3.45
CA VAL A 31 -0.73 -5.48 4.69
C VAL A 31 -0.75 -6.39 5.90
N PHE A 32 -0.10 -5.93 6.96
CA PHE A 32 -0.09 -6.60 8.25
C PHE A 32 -0.96 -5.82 9.24
N LEU A 33 -1.88 -6.50 9.89
CA LEU A 33 -2.76 -5.91 10.90
C LEU A 33 -3.04 -6.92 12.02
N GLY A 34 -2.69 -6.56 13.25
CA GLY A 34 -2.80 -7.44 14.41
C GLY A 34 -1.80 -8.59 14.32
N ARG A 35 -2.28 -9.82 14.17
CA ARG A 35 -1.45 -11.02 13.94
C ARG A 35 -1.76 -11.68 12.60
N CYS A 36 -2.22 -10.89 11.64
CA CYS A 36 -2.70 -11.37 10.37
C CYS A 36 -2.03 -10.65 9.20
N PHE A 37 -1.72 -11.41 8.15
CA PHE A 37 -1.48 -10.86 6.82
C PHE A 37 -2.77 -10.82 6.04
N TYR A 38 -3.00 -9.73 5.34
CA TYR A 38 -4.08 -9.60 4.38
C TYR A 38 -3.50 -9.51 2.98
N ILE A 39 -4.05 -10.28 2.06
CA ILE A 39 -3.85 -10.18 0.62
C ILE A 39 -5.11 -9.51 0.07
N VAL A 40 -4.93 -8.36 -0.58
CA VAL A 40 -6.04 -7.51 -1.04
C VAL A 40 -5.96 -7.34 -2.56
N GLY A 41 -7.01 -7.80 -3.25
CA GLY A 41 -7.16 -7.77 -4.70
C GLY A 41 -5.97 -8.37 -5.43
N GLY A 42 -5.53 -7.69 -6.50
CA GLY A 42 -4.53 -8.21 -7.44
C GLY A 42 -5.18 -8.67 -8.73
N VAL A 43 -4.46 -9.47 -9.51
CA VAL A 43 -4.95 -10.03 -10.77
C VAL A 43 -4.98 -11.55 -10.63
N LEU A 44 -6.14 -12.17 -10.89
CA LEU A 44 -6.32 -13.62 -10.80
C LEU A 44 -5.84 -14.33 -12.09
N SER A 45 -5.87 -13.63 -13.22
CA SER A 45 -5.38 -14.08 -14.53
C SER A 45 -4.43 -13.04 -15.15
N TRP A 46 -4.21 -13.04 -16.46
CA TRP A 46 -3.33 -12.04 -17.09
C TRP A 46 -3.90 -10.61 -17.07
N THR A 47 -5.22 -10.46 -16.93
CA THR A 47 -5.87 -9.15 -17.02
C THR A 47 -6.93 -8.91 -15.95
N ASP A 48 -7.56 -9.95 -15.40
CA ASP A 48 -8.76 -9.86 -14.56
C ASP A 48 -8.47 -9.38 -13.12
N PRO A 49 -8.79 -8.11 -12.79
CA PRO A 49 -8.57 -7.57 -11.45
C PRO A 49 -9.55 -8.17 -10.46
N SER A 50 -9.08 -8.42 -9.25
CA SER A 50 -9.86 -9.05 -8.20
C SER A 50 -10.28 -8.07 -7.12
N ASN A 51 -11.46 -8.28 -6.56
CA ASN A 51 -11.92 -7.65 -5.33
C ASN A 51 -11.75 -8.56 -4.10
N ARG A 52 -11.22 -9.78 -4.28
CA ARG A 52 -11.12 -10.77 -3.20
C ARG A 52 -10.10 -10.35 -2.15
N VAL A 53 -10.36 -10.77 -0.92
CA VAL A 53 -9.48 -10.50 0.22
C VAL A 53 -9.25 -11.77 1.00
N TRP A 54 -7.98 -12.12 1.20
CA TRP A 54 -7.60 -13.27 1.99
C TRP A 54 -6.86 -12.82 3.25
N ARG A 55 -7.12 -13.51 4.34
CA ARG A 55 -6.44 -13.31 5.62
C ARG A 55 -5.72 -14.58 6.02
N TYR A 56 -4.43 -14.45 6.33
CA TYR A 56 -3.66 -15.49 7.00
C TYR A 56 -3.43 -15.12 8.45
N ASN A 57 -3.87 -15.96 9.38
CA ASN A 57 -3.63 -15.78 10.80
C ASN A 57 -2.32 -16.48 11.21
N LEU A 58 -1.36 -15.72 11.75
CA LEU A 58 -0.05 -16.24 12.14
C LEU A 58 -0.06 -17.11 13.40
N VAL A 59 -1.13 -17.05 14.20
CA VAL A 59 -1.26 -17.85 15.43
C VAL A 59 -1.86 -19.21 15.12
N THR A 60 -2.94 -19.23 14.34
CA THR A 60 -3.65 -20.48 14.01
C THR A 60 -3.11 -21.13 12.74
N HIS A 61 -2.26 -20.43 11.99
CA HIS A 61 -1.74 -20.86 10.70
C HIS A 61 -2.81 -21.17 9.65
N THR A 62 -3.94 -20.46 9.72
CA THR A 62 -5.09 -20.69 8.83
C THR A 62 -5.32 -19.55 7.86
N TRP A 63 -5.71 -19.91 6.64
CA TRP A 63 -6.25 -19.01 5.63
C TRP A 63 -7.76 -18.87 5.79
N GLN A 64 -8.27 -17.67 5.53
CA GLN A 64 -9.69 -17.38 5.49
C GLN A 64 -9.99 -16.33 4.43
N GLU A 65 -11.03 -16.56 3.64
CA GLU A 65 -11.58 -15.53 2.76
C GLU A 65 -12.38 -14.53 3.59
N MET A 66 -12.08 -13.24 3.39
CA MET A 66 -12.75 -12.13 4.04
C MET A 66 -13.74 -11.49 3.07
N SER A 67 -14.57 -10.57 3.58
CA SER A 67 -15.49 -9.84 2.70
C SER A 67 -14.72 -9.15 1.57
N PRO A 68 -15.21 -9.26 0.32
CA PRO A 68 -14.55 -8.66 -0.82
C PRO A 68 -14.71 -7.13 -0.80
N MET A 69 -13.81 -6.44 -1.49
CA MET A 69 -14.01 -5.03 -1.85
C MET A 69 -15.23 -4.88 -2.76
N GLN A 70 -15.80 -3.68 -2.80
CA GLN A 70 -16.93 -3.36 -3.67
C GLN A 70 -16.48 -3.23 -5.13
N GLU A 71 -15.26 -2.72 -5.36
CA GLU A 71 -14.62 -2.71 -6.68
C GLU A 71 -13.46 -3.71 -6.74
N SER A 72 -13.32 -4.35 -7.89
CA SER A 72 -12.09 -5.06 -8.25
C SER A 72 -10.94 -4.07 -8.39
N ARG A 73 -9.76 -4.45 -7.90
CA ARG A 73 -8.59 -3.58 -7.90
C ARG A 73 -7.32 -4.38 -8.15
N ALA A 74 -6.49 -3.90 -9.07
CA ALA A 74 -5.10 -4.30 -9.23
C ALA A 74 -4.17 -3.08 -9.30
N LEU A 75 -2.89 -3.27 -8.92
CA LEU A 75 -1.88 -2.20 -8.86
C LEU A 75 -2.31 -1.00 -7.99
N MET A 76 -3.13 -1.27 -6.97
CA MET A 76 -3.63 -0.29 -6.00
C MET A 76 -2.58 0.02 -4.93
N SER A 77 -2.85 1.03 -4.10
CA SER A 77 -2.14 1.25 -2.83
C SER A 77 -2.96 0.72 -1.67
N VAL A 78 -2.33 -0.02 -0.74
CA VAL A 78 -2.99 -0.50 0.49
C VAL A 78 -2.17 -0.12 1.72
N THR A 79 -2.84 0.35 2.76
CA THR A 79 -2.20 0.72 4.03
C THR A 79 -3.11 0.45 5.23
N VAL A 80 -2.54 0.46 6.43
CA VAL A 80 -3.27 0.38 7.70
C VAL A 80 -3.23 1.72 8.42
N LEU A 81 -4.39 2.18 8.89
CA LEU A 81 -4.49 3.35 9.77
C LEU A 81 -5.61 3.14 10.79
N LYS A 82 -5.31 3.41 12.08
CA LYS A 82 -6.26 3.30 13.20
C LYS A 82 -7.01 1.94 13.23
N GLY A 83 -6.31 0.85 12.91
CA GLY A 83 -6.87 -0.51 12.91
C GLY A 83 -7.74 -0.87 11.69
N TYR A 84 -7.83 0.01 10.70
CA TYR A 84 -8.54 -0.24 9.45
C TYR A 84 -7.57 -0.44 8.29
N ILE A 85 -7.98 -1.23 7.29
CA ILE A 85 -7.23 -1.38 6.03
C ILE A 85 -7.86 -0.45 5.00
N TYR A 86 -7.04 0.26 4.24
CA TYR A 86 -7.49 1.16 3.19
C TYR A 86 -6.95 0.67 1.86
N ALA A 87 -7.82 0.51 0.86
CA ALA A 87 -7.49 0.17 -0.51
C ALA A 87 -7.80 1.37 -1.40
N MET A 88 -6.82 1.86 -2.16
CA MET A 88 -6.89 3.16 -2.84
C MET A 88 -6.39 3.04 -4.27
N GLY A 89 -7.23 3.48 -5.21
CA GLY A 89 -6.89 3.51 -6.63
C GLY A 89 -6.73 2.13 -7.24
N GLY A 90 -5.78 2.00 -8.17
CA GLY A 90 -5.61 0.83 -9.04
C GLY A 90 -6.41 0.93 -10.34
N TYR A 91 -6.73 -0.21 -10.92
CA TYR A 91 -7.67 -0.34 -12.04
C TYR A 91 -8.61 -1.52 -11.79
N ARG A 92 -9.82 -1.47 -12.38
CA ARG A 92 -10.92 -2.42 -12.04
C ARG A 92 -11.29 -3.46 -13.10
N ASP A 93 -10.89 -3.29 -14.35
CA ASP A 93 -11.30 -4.14 -15.47
C ASP A 93 -10.19 -4.31 -16.51
N ASP A 94 -10.43 -5.19 -17.48
CA ASP A 94 -9.49 -5.49 -18.57
C ASP A 94 -9.21 -4.28 -19.48
N ASP A 95 -10.16 -3.35 -19.58
CA ASP A 95 -10.00 -2.07 -20.29
C ASP A 95 -8.99 -1.15 -19.57
N GLY A 96 -8.58 -1.52 -18.35
CA GLY A 96 -7.61 -0.78 -17.55
C GLY A 96 -8.21 0.48 -16.93
N THR A 97 -9.53 0.51 -16.70
CA THR A 97 -10.23 1.66 -16.13
C THR A 97 -9.63 2.02 -14.78
N LEU A 98 -8.99 3.18 -14.75
CA LEU A 98 -8.27 3.68 -13.59
C LEU A 98 -9.23 4.17 -12.52
N LEU A 99 -8.84 4.00 -11.27
CA LEU A 99 -9.66 4.35 -10.12
C LEU A 99 -9.07 5.54 -9.36
N ARG A 100 -9.95 6.47 -9.00
CA ARG A 100 -9.74 7.42 -7.90
C ARG A 100 -10.47 7.01 -6.62
N THR A 101 -11.34 6.00 -6.69
CA THR A 101 -12.09 5.50 -5.55
C THR A 101 -11.16 4.90 -4.50
N ALA A 102 -11.64 4.91 -3.25
CA ALA A 102 -10.95 4.30 -2.13
C ALA A 102 -11.98 3.66 -1.20
N GLU A 103 -11.56 2.58 -0.54
CA GLU A 103 -12.40 1.80 0.36
C GLU A 103 -11.66 1.54 1.67
N ARG A 104 -12.43 1.46 2.76
CA ARG A 104 -11.95 1.13 4.09
C ARG A 104 -12.57 -0.18 4.55
N TYR A 105 -11.73 -1.12 4.97
CA TYR A 105 -12.13 -2.36 5.62
C TYR A 105 -12.17 -2.21 7.13
N GLN A 106 -13.25 -2.72 7.73
CA GLN A 106 -13.48 -2.79 9.15
C GLN A 106 -13.41 -4.25 9.62
N PRO A 107 -12.28 -4.70 10.21
CA PRO A 107 -12.12 -6.10 10.58
C PRO A 107 -13.13 -6.60 11.62
N ASN A 108 -13.62 -5.72 12.49
CA ASN A 108 -14.57 -6.06 13.55
C ASN A 108 -15.96 -6.47 13.03
N ILE A 109 -16.36 -5.95 11.87
CA ILE A 109 -17.63 -6.27 11.22
C ILE A 109 -17.44 -6.98 9.87
N ASN A 110 -16.19 -7.26 9.50
CA ASN A 110 -15.82 -7.86 8.22
C ASN A 110 -16.51 -7.15 7.03
N GLN A 111 -16.32 -5.84 6.89
CA GLN A 111 -17.01 -5.06 5.86
C GLN A 111 -16.09 -4.01 5.21
N TRP A 112 -16.21 -3.87 3.89
CA TRP A 112 -15.65 -2.76 3.12
C TRP A 112 -16.70 -1.68 2.88
N THR A 113 -16.28 -0.42 2.99
CA THR A 113 -17.12 0.75 2.72
C THR A 113 -16.33 1.75 1.91
N PHE A 114 -16.95 2.34 0.88
CA PHE A 114 -16.37 3.46 0.18
C PHE A 114 -16.12 4.63 1.14
N ILE A 115 -14.97 5.27 0.97
CA ILE A 115 -14.67 6.57 1.56
C ILE A 115 -14.66 7.63 0.45
N ALA A 116 -14.35 8.88 0.78
CA ALA A 116 -14.17 9.90 -0.24
C ALA A 116 -13.17 9.44 -1.31
N SER A 117 -13.47 9.77 -2.57
CA SER A 117 -12.56 9.52 -3.68
C SER A 117 -11.38 10.49 -3.65
N MET A 118 -10.22 10.01 -4.11
CA MET A 118 -9.05 10.83 -4.38
C MET A 118 -9.35 11.91 -5.43
N ASN A 119 -8.51 12.93 -5.49
CA ASN A 119 -8.61 14.00 -6.48
C ASN A 119 -8.16 13.54 -7.87
N GLU A 120 -7.19 12.63 -7.91
CA GLU A 120 -6.67 12.04 -9.15
C GLU A 120 -6.78 10.51 -9.13
N GLU A 121 -6.97 9.93 -10.30
CA GLU A 121 -6.85 8.49 -10.49
C GLU A 121 -5.38 8.05 -10.35
N ARG A 122 -5.13 6.94 -9.65
CA ARG A 122 -3.77 6.51 -9.34
C ARG A 122 -3.65 4.99 -9.37
N LYS A 123 -2.88 4.43 -10.31
CA LYS A 123 -2.30 3.07 -10.19
C LYS A 123 -0.79 3.14 -9.99
N ASN A 124 -0.19 2.13 -9.38
CA ASN A 124 1.24 2.08 -9.08
C ASN A 124 1.74 3.28 -8.24
N ALA A 125 0.85 3.90 -7.47
CA ALA A 125 1.22 4.91 -6.49
C ALA A 125 1.77 4.24 -5.23
N SER A 126 2.42 5.05 -4.40
CA SER A 126 2.98 4.60 -3.13
C SER A 126 2.30 5.34 -1.99
N CYS A 127 2.00 4.65 -0.89
CA CYS A 127 1.32 5.27 0.25
C CYS A 127 2.06 5.03 1.57
N THR A 128 1.80 5.90 2.54
CA THR A 128 2.26 5.77 3.92
C THR A 128 1.30 6.48 4.88
N THR A 129 1.52 6.35 6.18
CA THR A 129 0.71 7.01 7.20
C THR A 129 1.57 7.89 8.09
N LEU A 130 1.10 9.11 8.34
CA LEU A 130 1.75 10.09 9.20
C LEU A 130 0.69 10.98 9.85
N ASN A 131 0.83 11.30 11.13
CA ASN A 131 -0.07 12.21 11.86
C ASN A 131 -1.56 11.89 11.67
N ASN A 132 -1.94 10.62 11.84
CA ASN A 132 -3.32 10.13 11.69
C ASN A 132 -3.95 10.35 10.29
N LYS A 133 -3.12 10.54 9.26
CA LYS A 133 -3.54 10.70 7.86
C LYS A 133 -2.86 9.64 7.00
N ILE A 134 -3.47 9.34 5.86
CA ILE A 134 -2.85 8.51 4.81
C ILE A 134 -2.34 9.45 3.74
N TYR A 135 -1.12 9.26 3.28
CA TYR A 135 -0.56 10.00 2.16
C TYR A 135 -0.36 9.05 1.00
N ILE A 136 -0.71 9.48 -0.21
CA ILE A 136 -0.47 8.75 -1.45
C ILE A 136 0.30 9.65 -2.42
N CYS A 137 1.35 9.11 -3.01
CA CYS A 137 2.34 9.87 -3.75
C CYS A 137 2.59 9.24 -5.12
N GLY A 138 2.59 10.08 -6.16
CA GLY A 138 2.89 9.69 -7.53
C GLY A 138 1.89 8.69 -8.09
N GLY A 139 2.42 7.74 -8.86
CA GLY A 139 1.65 6.75 -9.59
C GLY A 139 1.45 7.12 -11.05
N TRP A 140 0.42 6.55 -11.65
CA TRP A 140 0.10 6.66 -13.07
C TRP A 140 -1.40 6.85 -13.25
N SER A 141 -1.78 7.87 -14.03
CA SER A 141 -3.11 8.01 -14.61
C SER A 141 -3.04 7.91 -16.14
N ASN A 142 -3.42 8.94 -16.90
CA ASN A 142 -3.07 9.08 -18.32
C ASN A 142 -1.61 9.51 -18.52
N ARG A 143 -0.93 9.87 -17.42
CA ARG A 143 0.49 10.22 -17.36
C ARG A 143 1.10 9.75 -16.05
N ALA A 144 2.42 9.69 -15.98
CA ALA A 144 3.10 9.57 -14.69
C ALA A 144 2.78 10.81 -13.84
N LEU A 145 2.63 10.63 -12.53
CA LEU A 145 2.27 11.71 -11.60
C LEU A 145 3.47 12.11 -10.75
N ASN A 146 3.63 13.42 -10.53
CA ASN A 146 4.43 13.97 -9.43
C ASN A 146 3.56 14.54 -8.30
N THR A 147 2.24 14.51 -8.46
CA THR A 147 1.28 14.96 -7.44
C THR A 147 1.24 14.00 -6.26
N ALA A 148 0.84 14.52 -5.12
CA ALA A 148 0.56 13.76 -3.92
C ALA A 148 -0.65 14.36 -3.21
N GLU A 149 -1.34 13.54 -2.43
CA GLU A 149 -2.50 13.94 -1.64
C GLU A 149 -2.55 13.15 -0.35
N TYR A 150 -3.23 13.69 0.66
CA TYR A 150 -3.52 12.97 1.89
C TYR A 150 -5.01 12.81 2.13
N TYR A 151 -5.38 11.71 2.76
CA TYR A 151 -6.70 11.46 3.30
C TYR A 151 -6.73 11.79 4.79
N ASN A 152 -7.72 12.60 5.18
CA ASN A 152 -8.07 12.82 6.57
C ASN A 152 -9.31 11.98 6.95
N PRO A 153 -9.17 10.95 7.80
CA PRO A 153 -10.30 10.12 8.21
C PRO A 153 -11.34 10.86 9.05
N ASP A 154 -10.95 11.95 9.72
CA ASP A 154 -11.85 12.67 10.62
C ASP A 154 -12.82 13.58 9.83
N THR A 155 -12.41 14.03 8.64
CA THR A 155 -13.26 14.82 7.72
C THR A 155 -13.76 14.03 6.52
N ASN A 156 -13.28 12.79 6.32
CA ASN A 156 -13.50 11.98 5.14
C ASN A 156 -13.20 12.76 3.84
N GLN A 157 -12.01 13.35 3.75
CA GLN A 157 -11.62 14.17 2.60
C GLN A 157 -10.18 13.90 2.17
N TRP A 158 -9.96 14.00 0.86
CA TRP A 158 -8.64 14.02 0.24
C TRP A 158 -8.21 15.44 -0.07
N THR A 159 -6.99 15.80 0.32
CA THR A 159 -6.40 17.13 0.07
C THR A 159 -5.10 16.99 -0.71
N LEU A 160 -5.01 17.66 -1.85
CA LEU A 160 -3.76 17.80 -2.60
C LEU A 160 -2.72 18.54 -1.75
N ILE A 161 -1.47 18.07 -1.82
CA ILE A 161 -0.30 18.74 -1.24
C ILE A 161 0.62 19.23 -2.35
N THR A 162 1.66 19.96 -1.98
CA THR A 162 2.68 20.40 -2.95
C THR A 162 3.20 19.20 -3.75
N PRO A 163 3.28 19.30 -5.10
CA PRO A 163 3.81 18.22 -5.92
C PRO A 163 5.32 18.03 -5.69
N MET A 164 5.79 16.81 -5.93
CA MET A 164 7.23 16.49 -5.88
C MET A 164 8.03 17.29 -6.92
N GLY A 165 9.26 17.68 -6.57
CA GLY A 165 10.15 18.47 -7.42
C GLY A 165 10.93 17.64 -8.43
N THR A 166 11.02 16.32 -8.25
CA THR A 166 11.64 15.41 -9.23
C THR A 166 10.68 14.97 -10.34
N PRO A 167 11.20 14.33 -11.42
CA PRO A 167 10.36 13.75 -12.46
C PRO A 167 9.26 12.85 -11.90
N GLN A 168 8.14 12.81 -12.64
CA GLN A 168 6.98 12.02 -12.29
C GLN A 168 7.36 10.56 -12.08
N ARG A 169 6.84 9.93 -11.02
CA ARG A 169 7.29 8.61 -10.58
C ARG A 169 6.13 7.66 -10.34
N ARG A 170 6.19 6.48 -10.96
CA ARG A 170 5.34 5.30 -10.65
C ARG A 170 6.19 4.17 -10.08
N ASN A 171 5.60 3.24 -9.35
CA ASN A 171 6.32 2.11 -8.73
C ASN A 171 7.47 2.55 -7.80
N ALA A 172 7.34 3.72 -7.18
CA ALA A 172 8.28 4.22 -6.18
C ALA A 172 8.03 3.54 -4.82
N SER A 173 8.84 3.88 -3.83
CA SER A 173 8.61 3.47 -2.45
C SER A 173 8.41 4.67 -1.57
N CYS A 174 7.39 4.61 -0.72
CA CYS A 174 7.02 5.66 0.21
C CYS A 174 7.06 5.13 1.65
N THR A 175 7.62 5.89 2.57
CA THR A 175 7.66 5.54 3.99
C THR A 175 7.70 6.79 4.86
N THR A 176 7.39 6.62 6.14
CA THR A 176 7.42 7.70 7.12
C THR A 176 8.61 7.50 8.05
N LEU A 177 9.38 8.57 8.26
CA LEU A 177 10.53 8.59 9.16
C LEU A 177 10.66 10.01 9.73
N ASN A 178 10.91 10.13 11.05
CA ASN A 178 11.16 11.42 11.72
C ASN A 178 10.13 12.52 11.35
N ASN A 179 8.83 12.18 11.44
CA ASN A 179 7.69 13.05 11.10
C ASN A 179 7.68 13.61 9.67
N LYS A 180 8.37 12.93 8.75
CA LYS A 180 8.44 13.27 7.33
C LYS A 180 8.11 12.05 6.49
N ILE A 181 7.74 12.31 5.24
CA ILE A 181 7.42 11.25 4.28
C ILE A 181 8.53 11.21 3.26
N TYR A 182 9.17 10.05 3.11
CA TYR A 182 10.25 9.84 2.16
C TYR A 182 9.71 9.07 0.98
N ILE A 183 10.08 9.50 -0.22
CA ILE A 183 9.83 8.78 -1.46
C ILE A 183 11.13 8.55 -2.21
N CYS A 184 11.39 7.31 -2.63
CA CYS A 184 12.63 6.93 -3.29
C CYS A 184 12.38 6.03 -4.51
N GLY A 185 13.25 6.21 -5.51
CA GLY A 185 13.22 5.44 -6.75
C GLY A 185 11.91 5.56 -7.52
N GLY A 186 11.54 4.47 -8.18
CA GLY A 186 10.42 4.40 -9.10
C GLY A 186 10.86 4.52 -10.55
N TRP A 187 9.88 4.67 -11.42
CA TRP A 187 10.04 4.71 -12.86
C TRP A 187 9.39 5.98 -13.40
N SER A 188 10.15 6.70 -14.20
CA SER A 188 9.70 7.81 -15.06
C SER A 188 10.06 7.43 -16.51
N ASN A 189 10.62 8.31 -17.33
CA ASN A 189 11.27 7.89 -18.58
C ASN A 189 12.44 6.90 -18.40
N ARG A 190 12.95 6.77 -17.17
CA ARG A 190 13.99 5.81 -16.75
C ARG A 190 13.74 5.34 -15.33
N VAL A 191 14.45 4.30 -14.92
CA VAL A 191 14.51 3.91 -13.50
C VAL A 191 15.20 5.03 -12.72
N LEU A 192 14.59 5.43 -11.61
CA LEU A 192 15.08 6.54 -10.78
C LEU A 192 15.93 6.00 -9.63
N ASN A 193 16.99 6.74 -9.30
CA ASN A 193 17.70 6.62 -8.03
C ASN A 193 17.44 7.82 -7.11
N THR A 194 16.69 8.82 -7.56
CA THR A 194 16.40 10.03 -6.78
C THR A 194 15.47 9.73 -5.60
N ALA A 195 15.68 10.49 -4.52
CA ALA A 195 14.85 10.44 -3.34
C ALA A 195 14.54 11.86 -2.86
N GLU A 196 13.34 12.05 -2.31
CA GLU A 196 12.89 13.30 -1.72
C GLU A 196 12.19 12.99 -0.40
N TYR A 197 12.11 13.97 0.49
CA TYR A 197 11.17 13.92 1.60
C TYR A 197 10.19 15.09 1.57
N TYR A 198 8.98 14.86 2.06
CA TYR A 198 7.96 15.86 2.31
C TYR A 198 7.93 16.22 3.79
N ASN A 199 7.94 17.52 4.06
CA ASN A 199 7.72 18.07 5.39
C ASN A 199 6.26 18.58 5.49
N PRO A 200 5.40 17.96 6.32
CA PRO A 200 4.01 18.39 6.48
C PRO A 200 3.85 19.78 7.10
N ASP A 201 4.83 20.26 7.88
CA ASP A 201 4.73 21.56 8.56
C ASP A 201 4.95 22.72 7.59
N THR A 202 5.77 22.51 6.56
CA THR A 202 6.07 23.51 5.53
C THR A 202 5.32 23.27 4.22
N ASN A 203 4.67 22.10 4.08
CA ASN A 203 4.08 21.63 2.83
C ASN A 203 5.07 21.71 1.65
N GLN A 204 6.31 21.23 1.85
CA GLN A 204 7.36 21.25 0.83
C GLN A 204 8.06 19.90 0.69
N TRP A 205 8.48 19.60 -0.54
CA TRP A 205 9.39 18.51 -0.84
C TRP A 205 10.84 19.01 -0.86
N THR A 206 11.77 18.18 -0.41
CA THR A 206 13.21 18.47 -0.43
C THR A 206 13.96 17.28 -0.98
N LEU A 207 14.78 17.52 -2.00
CA LEU A 207 15.66 16.51 -2.57
C LEU A 207 16.73 16.09 -1.55
N ILE A 208 16.99 14.80 -1.50
CA ILE A 208 18.07 14.22 -0.70
C ILE A 208 19.02 13.42 -1.56
N THR A 209 20.12 12.98 -0.95
CA THR A 209 21.13 12.15 -1.59
C THR A 209 20.48 10.96 -2.32
N PRO A 210 20.76 10.77 -3.61
CA PRO A 210 20.19 9.67 -4.38
C PRO A 210 20.75 8.31 -3.91
N MET A 211 20.01 7.25 -4.18
CA MET A 211 20.48 5.88 -4.00
C MET A 211 21.66 5.61 -4.94
N GLY A 212 22.62 4.79 -4.49
CA GLY A 212 23.75 4.37 -5.34
C GLY A 212 23.33 3.54 -6.56
N THR A 213 22.13 2.96 -6.55
CA THR A 213 21.59 2.17 -7.66
C THR A 213 20.13 2.56 -7.92
N PRO A 214 19.71 2.79 -9.18
CA PRO A 214 18.31 3.00 -9.53
C PRO A 214 17.44 1.79 -9.21
N ARG A 215 16.23 2.01 -8.68
CA ARG A 215 15.30 0.95 -8.26
C ARG A 215 13.85 1.32 -8.53
N TYR A 216 13.02 0.35 -8.91
CA TYR A 216 11.55 0.48 -9.05
C TYR A 216 10.88 -0.86 -8.70
N ARG A 217 9.57 -0.87 -8.43
CA ARG A 217 8.83 -2.07 -7.96
C ARG A 217 9.46 -2.70 -6.72
N LEU A 218 9.92 -1.85 -5.82
CA LEU A 218 10.44 -2.30 -4.55
C LEU A 218 9.25 -2.70 -3.68
N GLY A 219 9.11 -4.00 -3.43
CA GLY A 219 8.17 -4.54 -2.45
C GLY A 219 8.58 -4.15 -1.03
N PHE A 220 8.36 -2.90 -0.65
CA PHE A 220 8.49 -2.50 0.75
C PHE A 220 7.18 -2.82 1.46
N MET A 221 7.18 -3.87 2.29
CA MET A 221 6.29 -3.91 3.44
C MET A 221 6.83 -2.90 4.47
N SER A 222 6.49 -1.63 4.36
CA SER A 222 6.96 -0.58 5.30
C SER A 222 6.07 -0.38 6.53
N GLN A 223 5.23 -1.35 6.88
CA GLN A 223 4.44 -1.31 8.12
C GLN A 223 4.64 -2.57 8.98
N LEU A 224 5.86 -2.75 9.47
CA LEU A 224 6.08 -3.38 10.76
C LEU A 224 6.39 -2.27 11.76
N ARG A 225 5.35 -1.67 12.37
CA ARG A 225 5.52 -1.03 13.66
C ARG A 225 5.72 -2.17 14.66
N TRP A 226 6.93 -2.33 15.16
CA TRP A 226 7.20 -3.16 16.33
C TRP A 226 6.81 -2.32 17.56
N ASP A 227 5.56 -2.44 17.99
CA ASP A 227 5.17 -1.95 19.31
C ASP A 227 5.62 -3.05 20.30
N GLY A 228 6.81 -2.87 20.88
CA GLY A 228 7.40 -3.82 21.81
C GLY A 228 6.44 -4.22 22.92
N PHE A 229 6.45 -5.50 23.31
CA PHE A 229 5.72 -5.95 24.49
C PHE A 229 6.32 -5.27 25.73
N ASN A 230 5.67 -4.22 26.23
CA ASN A 230 5.77 -3.88 27.64
C ASN A 230 5.13 -5.04 28.40
N GLN A 231 5.95 -5.86 29.06
CA GLN A 231 5.43 -6.74 30.10
C GLN A 231 4.94 -5.88 31.27
N PRO A 232 3.71 -6.10 31.78
CA PRO A 232 3.31 -5.54 33.06
C PRO A 232 4.15 -6.19 34.15
N GLY A 233 4.63 -5.36 35.08
CA GLY A 233 5.54 -5.77 36.14
C GLY A 233 5.02 -6.91 37.00
N SER A 234 5.97 -7.65 37.58
CA SER A 234 5.75 -8.53 38.71
C SER A 234 6.74 -8.15 39.81
N THR A 235 6.16 -7.52 40.84
CA THR A 235 6.59 -7.37 42.25
C THR A 235 7.93 -6.74 42.56
#